data_AF-A0A0F6R149-F1
#
_entry.id   AF-A0A0F6R149-F1
#
_cell.length_a   1.000
_cell.length_b   1.000
_cell.length_c   1.000
_cell.angle_alpha   90.00
_cell.angle_beta   90.00
_cell.angle_gamma   90.00
#
_symmetry.space_group_name_H-M   'P 1'
#
loop_
_entity.id
_entity.type
_entity.pdbx_description
1 polymer ?
#
loop_
_entity_poly.entity_id
_entity_poly.type
_entity_poly.pdbx_seq_one_letter_code
_entity_poly.pdbx_strand_id
1 'polypeptide(L)'
;MHTLIESLVMTTAFIRLIQSELVLPDIRAFEEYRHALSTLDDAKKPDKRTTKFVNTADLAWAWIVDSSEHGLRAVANKINKDKELGLNPEEISESLSELIAQWEYADPSYTALIDADGGLRFRS
;
A
#
# COMPACT_ATOMS: atom_id res chain seq x y z
N MET A 1 -20.47 -13.38 -19.45
CA MET A 1 -19.40 -12.67 -20.19
C MET A 1 -19.33 -11.19 -19.78
N HIS A 2 -19.62 -10.85 -18.52
CA HIS A 2 -19.47 -9.51 -17.94
C HIS A 2 -18.32 -9.47 -16.92
N THR A 3 -18.07 -10.59 -16.24
CA THR A 3 -17.09 -10.72 -15.15
C THR A 3 -15.63 -10.52 -15.52
N LEU A 4 -15.20 -10.83 -16.76
CA LEU A 4 -13.78 -10.72 -17.15
C LEU A 4 -13.37 -9.30 -17.54
N ILE A 5 -14.29 -8.48 -18.06
CA ILE A 5 -13.99 -7.11 -18.47
C ILE A 5 -14.04 -6.17 -17.26
N GLU A 6 -15.00 -6.37 -16.36
CA GLU A 6 -15.09 -5.62 -15.09
C GLU A 6 -13.88 -5.90 -14.20
N SER A 7 -13.47 -7.18 -14.06
CA SER A 7 -12.25 -7.54 -13.32
C SER A 7 -10.99 -6.91 -13.91
N LEU A 8 -10.87 -6.82 -15.24
CA LEU A 8 -9.71 -6.20 -15.92
C LEU A 8 -9.68 -4.67 -15.76
N VAL A 9 -10.84 -4.00 -15.78
CA VAL A 9 -10.97 -2.55 -15.59
C VAL A 9 -10.70 -2.18 -14.13
N MET A 10 -11.21 -2.97 -13.17
CA MET A 10 -10.91 -2.81 -11.74
C MET A 10 -9.41 -2.92 -11.45
N THR A 11 -8.73 -3.93 -12.01
CA THR A 11 -7.26 -4.02 -11.88
C THR A 11 -6.56 -2.79 -12.44
N THR A 12 -7.08 -2.17 -13.50
CA THR A 12 -6.42 -1.04 -14.17
C THR A 12 -6.40 0.23 -13.32
N ALA A 13 -7.48 0.54 -12.61
CA ALA A 13 -7.57 1.71 -11.72
C ALA A 13 -6.57 1.61 -10.56
N PHE A 14 -6.53 0.43 -9.94
CA PHE A 14 -5.61 0.14 -8.85
C PHE A 14 -4.15 0.11 -9.29
N ILE A 15 -3.85 -0.55 -10.42
CA ILE A 15 -2.52 -0.55 -11.01
C ILE A 15 -2.07 0.88 -11.34
N ARG A 16 -2.94 1.74 -11.86
CA ARG A 16 -2.63 3.15 -12.12
C ARG A 16 -2.33 3.94 -10.85
N LEU A 17 -3.09 3.74 -9.78
CA LEU A 17 -2.81 4.35 -8.47
C LEU A 17 -1.43 3.94 -7.98
N ILE A 18 -1.16 2.64 -7.99
CA ILE A 18 0.09 2.04 -7.55
C ILE A 18 1.29 2.50 -8.40
N GLN A 19 1.11 2.60 -9.72
CA GLN A 19 2.14 3.05 -10.66
C GLN A 19 2.31 4.56 -10.65
N SER A 20 1.41 5.31 -10.03
CA SER A 20 1.56 6.75 -9.90
C SER A 20 2.64 7.06 -8.86
N GLU A 21 3.52 8.02 -9.15
CA GLU A 21 4.49 8.52 -8.17
C GLU A 21 3.81 9.22 -6.98
N LEU A 22 2.50 9.46 -7.05
CA LEU A 22 1.69 10.14 -6.04
C LEU A 22 1.60 9.37 -4.72
N VAL A 23 1.80 8.03 -4.74
CA VAL A 23 1.75 7.21 -3.53
C VAL A 23 3.08 7.13 -2.79
N LEU A 24 4.20 7.45 -3.45
CA LEU A 24 5.54 7.33 -2.85
C LEU A 24 5.69 8.17 -1.56
N PRO A 25 5.24 9.44 -1.50
CA PRO A 25 5.35 10.23 -0.27
C PRO A 25 4.62 9.60 0.93
N ASP A 26 3.43 9.03 0.71
CA ASP A 26 2.66 8.38 1.76
C ASP A 26 3.28 7.04 2.20
N ILE A 27 3.90 6.30 1.28
CA ILE A 27 4.71 5.11 1.61
C ILE A 27 5.89 5.52 2.49
N ARG A 28 6.57 6.63 2.18
CA ARG A 28 7.69 7.13 3.00
C ARG A 28 7.23 7.56 4.39
N ALA A 29 6.11 8.27 4.48
CA ALA A 29 5.52 8.64 5.76
C ALA A 29 5.14 7.41 6.60
N PHE A 30 4.57 6.38 5.94
CA PHE A 30 4.26 5.11 6.59
C PHE A 30 5.53 4.37 7.07
N GLU A 31 6.58 4.32 6.25
CA GLU A 31 7.87 3.72 6.61
C GLU A 31 8.49 4.42 7.83
N GLU A 32 8.50 5.76 7.85
CA GLU A 32 8.98 6.58 8.96
C GLU A 32 8.17 6.37 10.24
N TYR A 33 6.84 6.35 10.14
CA TYR A 33 5.95 6.08 11.26
C TYR A 33 6.22 4.70 11.88
N ARG A 34 6.26 3.65 11.04
CA ARG A 34 6.51 2.28 11.50
C ARG A 34 7.91 2.12 12.06
N HIS A 35 8.90 2.78 11.47
CA HIS A 35 10.25 2.83 12.02
C HIS A 35 10.27 3.47 13.42
N ALA A 36 9.65 4.64 13.59
CA ALA A 36 9.58 5.32 14.88
C ALA A 36 8.95 4.40 15.96
N LEU A 37 7.85 3.73 15.63
CA LEU A 37 7.24 2.75 16.54
C LEU A 37 8.15 1.56 16.86
N SER A 38 8.94 1.09 15.89
CA SER A 38 9.89 -0.02 16.09
C SER A 38 11.00 0.30 17.09
N THR A 39 11.31 1.59 17.29
CA THR A 39 12.33 2.08 18.24
C THR A 39 11.81 2.25 19.67
N LEU A 40 10.50 2.17 19.88
CA LEU A 40 9.91 2.26 21.21
C LEU A 40 10.20 1.01 22.04
N ASP A 41 10.20 1.17 23.36
CA ASP A 41 10.17 0.03 24.28
C ASP A 41 8.91 -0.81 24.03
N ASP A 42 8.99 -2.13 24.19
CA ASP A 42 7.87 -3.03 23.92
C ASP A 42 6.60 -2.68 24.73
N ALA A 43 6.76 -2.17 25.95
CA ALA A 43 5.66 -1.73 26.80
C ALA A 43 4.92 -0.48 26.26
N LYS A 44 5.53 0.26 25.33
CA LYS A 44 5.00 1.49 24.73
C LYS A 44 4.50 1.29 23.30
N LYS A 45 4.65 0.09 22.73
CA LYS A 45 4.18 -0.19 21.37
C LYS A 45 2.66 -0.35 21.36
N PRO A 46 1.95 0.24 20.38
CA PRO A 46 0.49 0.11 20.27
C PRO A 46 0.06 -1.32 19.95
N ASP A 47 0.92 -2.10 19.30
CA ASP A 47 0.71 -3.52 19.04
C ASP A 47 2.02 -4.31 19.14
N LYS A 48 1.92 -5.63 19.36
CA LYS A 48 3.09 -6.55 19.40
C LYS A 48 3.69 -6.83 18.02
N ARG A 49 3.03 -6.41 16.94
CA ARG A 49 3.41 -6.61 15.53
C ARG A 49 4.17 -5.39 14.98
N THR A 50 4.58 -4.49 15.85
CA THR A 50 5.38 -3.32 15.51
C THR A 50 6.82 -3.79 15.32
N THR A 51 7.15 -4.10 14.06
CA THR A 51 8.44 -4.62 13.63
C THR A 51 9.07 -3.70 12.58
N LYS A 52 10.40 -3.73 12.50
CA LYS A 52 11.10 -3.25 11.30
C LYS A 52 10.76 -4.17 10.13
N PHE A 53 10.74 -3.63 8.92
CA PHE A 53 10.51 -4.41 7.70
C PHE A 53 11.76 -5.19 7.32
N VAL A 54 11.61 -6.45 6.88
CA VAL A 54 12.74 -7.31 6.52
C VAL A 54 13.11 -7.10 5.04
N ASN A 55 12.12 -6.81 4.20
CA ASN A 55 12.31 -6.49 2.80
C ASN A 55 11.23 -5.51 2.29
N THR A 56 11.39 -5.03 1.05
CA THR A 56 10.45 -4.10 0.41
C THR A 56 9.04 -4.69 0.27
N ALA A 57 8.93 -6.00 0.05
CA ALA A 57 7.63 -6.67 -0.04
C ALA A 57 6.88 -6.63 1.31
N ASP A 58 7.57 -6.71 2.44
CA ASP A 58 6.95 -6.60 3.77
C ASP A 58 6.40 -5.20 4.03
N LEU A 59 7.17 -4.16 3.66
CA LEU A 59 6.69 -2.77 3.75
C LEU A 59 5.46 -2.59 2.89
N ALA A 60 5.53 -3.08 1.65
CA ALA A 60 4.43 -3.05 0.72
C ALA A 60 3.19 -3.71 1.36
N TRP A 61 3.28 -4.96 1.76
CA TRP A 61 2.14 -5.65 2.35
C TRP A 61 1.58 -4.96 3.58
N ALA A 62 2.45 -4.51 4.48
CA ALA A 62 2.03 -3.77 5.66
C ALA A 62 1.26 -2.50 5.30
N TRP A 63 1.69 -1.78 4.26
CA TRP A 63 1.03 -0.56 3.79
C TRP A 63 -0.33 -0.81 3.15
N ILE A 64 -0.49 -1.92 2.40
CA ILE A 64 -1.78 -2.32 1.81
C ILE A 64 -2.84 -2.58 2.89
N VAL A 65 -2.46 -3.33 3.93
CA VAL A 65 -3.39 -3.74 4.99
C VAL A 65 -3.54 -2.72 6.11
N ASP A 66 -2.75 -1.65 6.08
CA ASP A 66 -2.79 -0.60 7.09
C ASP A 66 -4.09 0.22 6.99
N SER A 67 -4.69 0.46 8.15
CA SER A 67 -5.94 1.20 8.29
C SER A 67 -5.75 2.64 8.77
N SER A 68 -4.51 3.11 8.90
CA SER A 68 -4.20 4.49 9.29
C SER A 68 -4.43 5.47 8.13
N GLU A 69 -4.25 6.76 8.39
CA GLU A 69 -4.33 7.81 7.38
C GLU A 69 -3.28 7.69 6.27
N HIS A 70 -2.16 7.00 6.55
CA HIS A 70 -1.13 6.74 5.56
C HIS A 70 -1.31 5.40 4.86
N GLY A 71 -2.22 4.53 5.30
CA GLY A 71 -2.49 3.26 4.65
C GLY A 71 -3.01 3.45 3.22
N LEU A 72 -2.73 2.49 2.33
CA LEU A 72 -3.04 2.59 0.90
C LEU A 72 -4.51 2.93 0.63
N ARG A 73 -5.45 2.44 1.45
CA ARG A 73 -6.88 2.77 1.33
C ARG A 73 -7.17 4.25 1.60
N ALA A 74 -6.54 4.85 2.59
CA ALA A 74 -6.71 6.26 2.91
C ALA A 74 -6.09 7.16 1.82
N VAL A 75 -4.90 6.76 1.33
CA VAL A 75 -4.18 7.44 0.24
C VAL A 75 -4.97 7.37 -1.07
N ALA A 76 -5.50 6.19 -1.43
CA ALA A 76 -6.38 6.00 -2.57
C ALA A 76 -7.58 6.96 -2.53
N ASN A 77 -8.24 7.07 -1.38
CA ASN A 77 -9.38 7.95 -1.19
C ASN A 77 -8.99 9.43 -1.34
N LYS A 78 -7.82 9.83 -0.83
CA LYS A 78 -7.30 11.21 -0.93
C LYS A 78 -7.00 11.58 -2.38
N ILE A 79 -6.18 10.80 -3.07
CA ILE A 79 -5.81 11.01 -4.48
C ILE A 79 -7.06 11.05 -5.36
N ASN A 80 -8.04 10.21 -5.04
CA ASN A 80 -9.27 10.20 -5.80
C ASN A 80 -10.16 11.42 -5.55
N LYS A 81 -10.25 11.88 -4.30
CA LYS A 81 -10.97 13.12 -3.94
C LYS A 81 -10.38 14.33 -4.66
N ASP A 82 -9.07 14.35 -4.84
CA ASP A 82 -8.34 15.41 -5.55
C ASP A 82 -8.45 15.27 -7.09
N LYS A 83 -9.15 14.23 -7.58
CA LYS A 83 -9.40 13.91 -9.00
C LYS A 83 -8.14 13.80 -9.85
N GLU A 84 -6.97 13.60 -9.25
CA GLU A 84 -5.70 13.58 -9.98
C GLU A 84 -5.60 12.40 -10.95
N LEU A 85 -6.26 11.29 -10.63
CA LEU A 85 -6.26 10.06 -11.44
C LEU A 85 -7.63 9.72 -12.05
N GLY A 86 -8.68 10.48 -11.72
CA GLY A 86 -10.05 10.25 -12.22
C GLY A 86 -10.58 8.84 -11.90
N LEU A 87 -10.28 8.32 -10.71
CA LEU A 87 -10.63 6.96 -10.31
C LEU A 87 -12.03 6.91 -9.68
N ASN A 88 -12.66 5.73 -9.62
CA ASN A 88 -13.89 5.54 -8.85
C ASN A 88 -13.51 5.00 -7.45
N PRO A 89 -13.97 5.60 -6.33
CA PRO A 89 -13.60 5.12 -4.99
C PRO A 89 -14.03 3.67 -4.72
N GLU A 90 -15.16 3.27 -5.28
CA GLU A 90 -15.70 1.90 -5.13
C GLU A 90 -14.80 0.89 -5.84
N GLU A 91 -14.37 1.19 -7.07
CA GLU A 91 -13.46 0.34 -7.85
C GLU A 91 -12.11 0.14 -7.15
N ILE A 92 -11.54 1.20 -6.54
CA ILE A 92 -10.28 1.05 -5.80
C ILE A 92 -10.47 0.18 -4.56
N SER A 93 -11.58 0.36 -3.82
CA SER A 93 -11.86 -0.41 -2.61
C SER A 93 -12.07 -1.89 -2.91
N GLU A 94 -12.75 -2.21 -4.01
CA GLU A 94 -12.97 -3.59 -4.45
C GLU A 94 -11.66 -4.24 -4.92
N SER A 95 -10.90 -3.53 -5.76
CA SER A 95 -9.58 -3.98 -6.25
C SER A 95 -8.58 -4.22 -5.12
N LEU A 96 -8.61 -3.39 -4.06
CA LEU A 96 -7.81 -3.58 -2.85
C LEU A 96 -8.17 -4.88 -2.14
N SER A 97 -9.47 -5.17 -2.05
CA SER A 97 -9.96 -6.39 -1.41
C SER A 97 -9.56 -7.64 -2.20
N GLU A 98 -9.62 -7.56 -3.53
CA GLU A 98 -9.14 -8.62 -4.43
C GLU A 98 -7.62 -8.83 -4.32
N LEU A 99 -6.82 -7.75 -4.29
CA LEU A 99 -5.37 -7.86 -4.14
C LEU A 99 -5.00 -8.52 -2.80
N ILE A 100 -5.67 -8.14 -1.71
CA ILE A 100 -5.47 -8.75 -0.39
C ILE A 100 -5.83 -10.25 -0.42
N ALA A 101 -6.88 -10.63 -1.15
CA ALA A 101 -7.26 -12.03 -1.31
C ALA A 101 -6.25 -12.86 -2.13
N GLN A 102 -5.48 -12.24 -3.01
CA GLN A 102 -4.45 -12.88 -3.83
C GLN A 102 -3.07 -13.00 -3.14
N TRP A 103 -2.94 -12.49 -1.91
CA TRP A 103 -1.71 -12.40 -1.12
C TRP A 103 -0.90 -13.70 -1.04
N GLU A 104 -1.54 -14.87 -0.96
CA GLU A 104 -0.83 -16.14 -0.79
C GLU A 104 0.00 -16.58 -2.03
N TYR A 105 -0.15 -15.91 -3.17
CA TYR A 105 0.33 -16.43 -4.46
C TYR A 105 1.35 -15.55 -5.19
N ALA A 106 1.44 -14.25 -4.89
CA ALA A 106 2.35 -13.34 -5.60
C ALA A 106 2.72 -12.11 -4.76
N ASP A 107 3.96 -11.64 -4.88
CA ASP A 107 4.33 -10.33 -4.37
C ASP A 107 3.58 -9.22 -5.12
N PRO A 108 3.26 -8.09 -4.46
CA PRO A 108 2.60 -7.00 -5.12
C PRO A 108 3.47 -6.43 -6.23
N SER A 109 2.88 -6.15 -7.40
CA SER A 109 3.59 -5.59 -8.56
C SER A 109 4.32 -4.26 -8.26
N TYR A 110 3.98 -3.61 -7.15
CA TYR A 110 4.57 -2.33 -6.76
C TYR A 110 5.77 -2.42 -5.83
N THR A 111 6.10 -3.60 -5.31
CA THR A 111 7.39 -3.83 -4.65
C THR A 111 8.53 -3.35 -5.58
N ALA A 112 8.41 -3.64 -6.88
CA ALA A 112 9.36 -3.18 -7.88
C ALA A 112 9.44 -1.65 -8.04
N LEU A 113 8.34 -0.92 -7.81
CA LEU A 113 8.32 0.55 -7.84
C LEU A 113 9.03 1.13 -6.61
N ILE A 114 8.76 0.60 -5.41
CA ILE A 114 9.46 1.05 -4.21
C ILE A 114 10.96 0.73 -4.30
N ASP A 115 11.32 -0.43 -4.84
CA ASP A 115 12.72 -0.79 -5.07
C ASP A 115 13.39 0.18 -6.06
N ALA A 116 12.71 0.57 -7.13
CA ALA A 116 13.20 1.59 -8.06
C ALA A 116 13.35 2.98 -7.42
N ASP A 117 12.50 3.33 -6.45
CA ASP A 117 12.59 4.57 -5.63
C ASP A 117 13.67 4.48 -4.52
N GLY A 118 14.53 3.46 -4.55
CA GLY A 118 15.63 3.29 -3.60
C GLY A 118 15.34 2.33 -2.44
N GLY A 119 14.23 1.59 -2.49
CA GLY A 119 13.90 0.51 -1.56
C GLY A 119 13.65 0.99 -0.12
N LEU A 120 13.81 0.08 0.84
CA LEU A 120 13.74 0.39 2.27
C LEU A 120 14.89 1.31 2.70
N ARG A 121 14.54 2.41 3.37
CA ARG A 121 15.49 3.30 4.05
C ARG A 121 15.90 2.72 5.42
N PHE A 122 14.96 2.10 6.11
CA PHE A 122 15.18 1.54 7.45
C PHE A 122 15.19 0.02 7.44
N ARG A 123 16.28 -0.57 6.95
CA ARG A 123 16.54 -2.02 7.07
C ARG A 123 17.21 -2.35 8.41
N SER A 124 16.89 -3.53 8.96
CA SER A 124 17.51 -4.08 10.18
C SER A 124 19.01 -4.25 10.04
#